data_AF-A0A7X7LG44-F1
#
_entry.id   AF-A0A7X7LG44-F1
#
_cell.length_a   1.000
_cell.length_b   1.000
_cell.length_c   1.000
_cell.angle_alpha   90.00
_cell.angle_beta   90.00
_cell.angle_gamma   90.00
#
_symmetry.space_group_name_H-M   'P 1'
#
loop_
_entity.id
_entity.type
_entity.pdbx_description
1 polymer ?
#
loop_
_entity_poly.entity_id
_entity_poly.type
_entity_poly.pdbx_seq_one_letter_code
_entity_poly.pdbx_strand_id
1 'polypeptide(L)'
;FVLLVIAALTSSISILEVVVAFCVEEFKIKRGLATLLASIGAAIAGVFCTLSWGAFKGISILGKNIFDFFDFFSANILLPLGALLIVVFVGWVFGRRKAYSELSNEGTLRARFFGLVFFVVKFVAPLIIAVIFLNGLGIIKL
;
A
#
# COMPACT_ATOMS: atom_id res chain seq x y z
N PHE A 1 -8.66 18.67 -18.01
CA PHE A 1 -7.29 18.30 -17.61
C PHE A 1 -6.81 18.95 -16.32
N VAL A 2 -7.03 20.26 -16.07
CA VAL A 2 -6.55 20.94 -14.84
C VAL A 2 -6.99 20.22 -13.55
N LEU A 3 -8.27 19.88 -13.40
CA LEU A 3 -8.77 19.15 -12.23
C LEU A 3 -8.11 17.76 -12.06
N LEU A 4 -7.85 17.07 -13.17
CA LEU A 4 -7.19 15.76 -13.17
C LEU A 4 -5.73 15.88 -12.73
N VAL A 5 -5.01 16.91 -13.20
CA VAL A 5 -3.63 17.20 -12.77
C VAL A 5 -3.58 17.48 -11.26
N ILE A 6 -4.50 18.29 -10.74
CA ILE A 6 -4.58 18.57 -9.30
C ILE A 6 -4.82 17.27 -8.52
N ALA A 7 -5.79 16.45 -8.94
CA ALA A 7 -6.07 15.17 -8.29
C ALA A 7 -4.84 14.24 -8.29
N ALA A 8 -4.21 14.04 -9.46
CA ALA A 8 -3.02 13.20 -9.60
C ALA A 8 -1.84 13.72 -8.74
N LEU A 9 -1.66 15.04 -8.66
CA LEU A 9 -0.62 15.66 -7.84
C LEU A 9 -0.83 15.34 -6.35
N THR A 10 -2.06 15.49 -5.86
CA THR A 10 -2.37 15.22 -4.45
C THR A 10 -2.15 13.75 -4.07
N SER A 11 -2.55 12.80 -4.93
CA SER A 11 -2.28 11.37 -4.72
C SER A 11 -0.79 11.05 -4.75
N SER A 12 -0.05 11.65 -5.68
CA SER A 12 1.41 11.45 -5.79
C SER A 12 2.16 11.96 -4.57
N ILE A 13 1.76 13.13 -4.04
CA ILE A 13 2.33 13.68 -2.80
C ILE A 13 2.09 12.74 -1.62
N SER A 14 0.87 12.21 -1.46
CA SER A 14 0.54 11.30 -0.36
C SER A 14 1.35 10.00 -0.39
N ILE A 15 1.63 9.45 -1.58
CA ILE A 15 2.42 8.22 -1.74
C ILE A 15 3.91 8.50 -1.46
N LEU A 16 4.43 9.63 -1.94
CA LEU A 16 5.83 10.03 -1.71
C LEU A 16 6.11 10.26 -0.23
N GLU A 17 5.15 10.84 0.51
CA GLU A 17 5.33 11.14 1.94
C GLU A 17 5.55 9.87 2.77
N VAL A 18 4.95 8.73 2.39
CA VAL A 18 5.19 7.45 3.09
C VAL A 18 6.66 7.05 3.02
N VAL A 19 7.29 7.21 1.85
CA VAL A 19 8.73 6.92 1.66
C VAL A 19 9.60 7.92 2.41
N VAL A 20 9.24 9.21 2.35
CA VAL A 20 9.99 10.28 3.04
C VAL A 20 9.94 10.10 4.55
N ALA A 21 8.75 9.83 5.12
CA ALA A 21 8.58 9.59 6.55
C ALA A 21 9.41 8.39 7.01
N PHE A 22 9.35 7.27 6.27
CA PHE A 22 10.18 6.10 6.54
C PHE A 22 11.67 6.44 6.53
N CYS A 23 12.15 7.18 5.53
CA CYS A 23 13.57 7.54 5.46
C CYS A 23 14.01 8.50 6.58
N VAL A 24 13.13 9.40 7.02
CA VAL A 24 13.42 10.35 8.10
C VAL A 24 13.44 9.64 9.46
N GLU A 25 12.51 8.71 9.70
CA GLU A 25 12.42 7.99 10.96
C GLU A 25 13.49 6.90 11.10
N GLU A 26 13.65 6.07 10.06
CA GLU A 26 14.54 4.91 10.09
C GLU A 26 16.02 5.32 9.85
N PHE A 27 16.27 6.13 8.81
CA PHE A 27 17.64 6.53 8.44
C PHE A 27 18.07 7.87 9.06
N LYS A 28 17.19 8.56 9.81
CA LYS A 28 17.47 9.85 10.48
C LYS A 28 17.99 10.95 9.54
N ILE A 29 17.59 10.90 8.27
CA ILE A 29 17.99 11.88 7.25
C ILE A 29 17.12 13.14 7.37
N LYS A 30 17.67 14.31 7.04
CA LYS A 30 16.89 15.56 6.97
C LYS A 30 15.78 15.46 5.93
N ARG A 31 14.57 15.93 6.26
CA ARG A 31 13.37 15.85 5.39
C ARG A 31 13.62 16.28 3.94
N GLY A 32 14.25 17.44 3.74
CA GLY A 32 14.51 17.94 2.38
C GLY A 32 15.39 17.01 1.53
N LEU A 33 16.38 16.34 2.14
CA LEU A 33 17.22 15.38 1.43
C LEU A 33 16.47 14.07 1.16
N ALA A 34 15.66 13.60 2.11
CA ALA A 34 14.80 12.43 1.92
C ALA A 34 13.79 12.64 0.78
N THR A 35 13.14 13.81 0.70
CA THR A 35 12.23 14.17 -0.39
C THR A 35 12.93 14.19 -1.75
N LEU A 36 14.14 14.76 -1.82
CA LEU A 36 14.92 14.80 -3.05
C LEU A 36 15.29 13.39 -3.54
N LEU A 37 15.81 12.55 -2.64
CA LEU A 37 16.18 11.17 -2.96
C LEU A 37 14.97 10.34 -3.41
N ALA A 38 13.85 10.43 -2.69
CA ALA A 38 12.63 9.72 -3.03
C ALA A 38 12.08 10.17 -4.40
N SER A 39 12.11 11.48 -4.69
CA SER A 39 11.65 12.03 -5.97
C SER A 39 12.54 11.58 -7.13
N ILE A 40 13.86 11.59 -6.95
CA ILE A 40 14.81 11.11 -7.97
C ILE A 40 14.62 9.62 -8.20
N GLY A 41 14.48 8.81 -7.14
CA GLY A 41 14.23 7.38 -7.25
C GLY A 41 12.94 7.07 -8.01
N ALA A 42 11.85 7.78 -7.68
CA ALA A 42 10.56 7.65 -8.37
C ALA A 42 10.66 8.09 -9.84
N ALA A 43 11.35 9.18 -10.14
CA ALA A 43 11.54 9.65 -11.51
C ALA A 43 12.33 8.64 -12.36
N ILE A 44 13.42 8.09 -11.82
CA ILE A 44 14.22 7.06 -12.50
C ILE A 44 13.36 5.83 -12.79
N ALA A 45 12.63 5.31 -11.80
CA ALA A 45 11.72 4.18 -11.98
C ALA A 45 10.63 4.49 -13.04
N GLY A 46 10.06 5.70 -13.01
CA GLY A 46 9.07 6.16 -13.99
C GLY A 46 9.59 6.23 -15.42
N VAL A 47 10.86 6.62 -15.61
CA VAL A 47 11.52 6.60 -16.93
C VAL A 47 11.61 5.18 -17.47
N PHE A 48 12.05 4.21 -16.65
CA PHE A 48 12.12 2.80 -17.07
C PHE A 48 10.73 2.23 -17.39
N CYS A 49 9.72 2.54 -16.57
CA CYS A 49 8.34 2.16 -16.82
C CYS A 49 7.83 2.72 -18.15
N THR A 50 8.06 4.00 -18.45
CA THR A 50 7.63 4.63 -19.70
C THR A 50 8.35 4.03 -20.90
N LEU A 51 9.65 3.78 -20.78
CA LEU A 51 10.47 3.21 -21.86
C LEU A 51 10.05 1.78 -22.24
N SER A 52 9.44 1.04 -21.30
CA SER A 52 8.90 -0.32 -21.53
C SER A 52 7.79 -0.39 -22.58
N TRP A 53 7.09 0.73 -22.81
CA TRP A 53 6.06 0.85 -23.85
C TRP A 53 6.64 1.19 -25.22
N GLY A 54 7.93 1.54 -25.31
CA GLY A 54 8.63 1.95 -26.52
C GLY A 54 9.87 1.10 -26.79
N ALA A 55 11.05 1.66 -26.55
CA ALA A 55 12.34 1.05 -26.89
C ALA A 55 12.61 -0.28 -26.16
N PHE A 56 12.02 -0.48 -24.97
CA PHE A 56 12.17 -1.70 -24.17
C PHE A 56 11.02 -2.70 -24.34
N LYS A 57 10.22 -2.60 -25.41
CA LYS A 57 9.18 -3.61 -25.71
C LYS A 57 9.70 -5.05 -25.80
N GLY A 58 10.97 -5.24 -26.18
CA GLY A 58 11.60 -6.57 -26.26
C GLY A 58 12.06 -7.15 -24.91
N ILE A 59 12.09 -6.35 -23.85
CA ILE A 59 12.52 -6.79 -22.52
C ILE A 59 11.27 -7.17 -21.72
N SER A 60 10.89 -8.44 -21.82
CA SER A 60 9.79 -9.01 -21.05
C SER A 60 10.32 -9.77 -19.84
N ILE A 61 9.85 -9.43 -18.64
CA ILE A 61 10.10 -10.18 -17.41
C ILE A 61 8.83 -11.00 -17.14
N LEU A 62 8.94 -12.33 -17.11
CA LEU A 62 7.79 -13.24 -16.87
C LEU A 62 6.63 -13.03 -17.86
N GLY A 63 6.93 -12.66 -19.12
CA GLY A 63 5.91 -12.39 -20.15
C GLY A 63 5.19 -11.05 -20.01
N LYS A 64 5.60 -10.19 -19.06
CA LYS A 64 5.10 -8.83 -18.84
C LYS A 64 6.18 -7.81 -19.19
N ASN A 65 5.78 -6.63 -19.65
CA ASN A 65 6.73 -5.52 -19.78
C ASN A 65 7.15 -5.05 -18.36
N ILE A 66 8.16 -4.18 -18.28
CA ILE A 66 8.68 -3.71 -16.98
C ILE A 66 7.59 -3.01 -16.15
N PHE A 67 6.75 -2.18 -16.78
CA PHE A 67 5.65 -1.49 -16.11
C PHE A 67 4.62 -2.47 -15.53
N ASP A 68 4.13 -3.41 -16.34
CA ASP A 68 3.15 -4.43 -15.98
C ASP A 68 3.68 -5.37 -14.90
N PHE A 69 5.00 -5.62 -14.88
CA PHE A 69 5.63 -6.40 -13.83
C PHE A 69 5.61 -5.66 -12.49
N PHE A 70 6.01 -4.38 -12.46
CA PHE A 70 5.95 -3.56 -11.26
C PHE A 70 4.51 -3.35 -10.77
N ASP A 71 3.57 -3.14 -11.69
CA ASP A 71 2.15 -3.04 -11.37
C ASP A 71 1.62 -4.34 -10.76
N PHE A 72 1.91 -5.49 -11.38
CA PHE A 72 1.53 -6.78 -10.84
C PHE A 72 2.13 -7.03 -9.44
N PHE A 73 3.43 -6.78 -9.28
CA PHE A 73 4.14 -7.01 -8.03
C PHE A 73 3.62 -6.10 -6.91
N SER A 74 3.32 -4.83 -7.20
CA SER A 74 2.78 -3.89 -6.23
C SER A 74 1.31 -4.21 -5.90
N ALA A 75 0.45 -4.24 -6.91
CA ALA A 75 -1.00 -4.30 -6.71
C ALA A 75 -1.52 -5.68 -6.30
N ASN A 76 -0.92 -6.76 -6.83
CA ASN A 76 -1.41 -8.13 -6.57
C ASN A 76 -0.63 -8.83 -5.46
N ILE A 77 0.60 -8.40 -5.17
CA ILE A 77 1.44 -9.06 -4.16
C ILE A 77 1.63 -8.18 -2.92
N LEU A 78 2.29 -7.02 -3.05
CA LEU A 78 2.66 -6.18 -1.91
C LEU A 78 1.44 -5.63 -1.16
N LEU A 79 0.46 -5.07 -1.87
CA LEU A 79 -0.72 -4.48 -1.24
C LEU A 79 -1.59 -5.50 -0.48
N PRO A 80 -2.01 -6.64 -1.07
CA PRO A 80 -2.83 -7.60 -0.35
C PRO A 80 -2.06 -8.30 0.77
N LEU A 81 -0.77 -8.59 0.57
CA LEU A 81 0.07 -9.16 1.61
C LEU A 81 0.24 -8.19 2.80
N GLY A 82 0.55 -6.93 2.53
CA GLY A 82 0.64 -5.89 3.56
C GLY A 82 -0.68 -5.72 4.31
N ALA A 83 -1.80 -5.66 3.59
CA ALA A 83 -3.13 -5.58 4.20
C ALA A 83 -3.45 -6.81 5.06
N LEU A 84 -3.11 -8.02 4.59
CA LEU A 84 -3.31 -9.26 5.34
C LEU A 84 -2.50 -9.25 6.65
N LEU A 85 -1.23 -8.86 6.59
CA LEU A 85 -0.37 -8.76 7.77
C LEU A 85 -0.90 -7.75 8.79
N ILE A 86 -1.35 -6.57 8.33
CA ILE A 86 -1.94 -5.54 9.20
C ILE A 86 -3.21 -6.06 9.88
N VAL A 87 -4.11 -6.67 9.11
CA VAL A 87 -5.38 -7.17 9.62
C VAL A 87 -5.19 -8.35 10.58
N VAL A 88 -4.25 -9.25 10.29
CA VAL A 88 -3.85 -10.35 11.18
C VAL A 88 -3.23 -9.81 12.47
N PHE A 89 -2.36 -8.81 12.36
CA PHE A 89 -1.77 -8.17 13.51
C PHE A 89 -2.84 -7.52 14.40
N VAL A 90 -3.73 -6.70 13.84
CA VAL A 90 -4.78 -6.00 14.62
C VAL A 90 -5.81 -6.98 15.21
N GLY A 91 -6.24 -7.98 14.44
CA GLY A 91 -7.30 -8.91 14.87
C GLY A 91 -6.87 -9.92 15.93
N TRP A 92 -5.59 -10.33 15.93
CA TRP A 92 -5.10 -11.43 16.77
C TRP A 92 -3.93 -11.09 17.68
N VAL A 93 -3.00 -10.23 17.26
CA VAL A 93 -1.75 -9.96 18.00
C VAL A 93 -1.85 -8.69 18.86
N PHE A 94 -2.44 -7.62 18.33
CA PHE A 94 -2.49 -6.30 18.96
C PHE A 94 -3.33 -6.28 20.25
N GLY A 95 -4.35 -7.13 20.30
CA GLY A 95 -5.20 -7.32 21.47
C GLY A 95 -6.41 -6.37 21.50
N ARG A 96 -7.58 -6.94 21.81
CA ARG A 96 -8.89 -6.25 21.74
C ARG A 96 -8.97 -4.98 22.60
N ARG A 97 -8.33 -4.96 23.78
CA ARG A 97 -8.37 -3.78 24.68
C ARG A 97 -7.59 -2.60 24.10
N LYS A 98 -6.42 -2.85 23.53
CA LYS A 98 -5.60 -1.82 22.87
C LYS A 98 -6.30 -1.30 21.61
N ALA A 99 -6.85 -2.21 20.80
CA ALA A 99 -7.67 -1.80 19.64
C ALA A 99 -8.87 -0.94 20.05
N TYR A 100 -9.52 -1.24 21.18
CA TYR A 100 -10.62 -0.43 21.71
C TYR A 100 -10.15 0.92 22.22
N SER A 101 -9.03 0.99 22.96
CA SER A 101 -8.51 2.26 23.47
C SER A 101 -8.11 3.19 22.33
N GLU A 102 -7.46 2.68 21.29
CA GLU A 102 -7.14 3.47 20.09
C GLU A 102 -8.41 3.97 19.39
N LEU A 103 -9.41 3.12 19.19
CA LEU A 103 -10.64 3.53 18.49
C LEU A 103 -11.53 4.47 19.32
N SER A 104 -11.53 4.30 20.64
CA SER A 104 -12.30 5.15 21.56
C SER A 104 -11.55 6.39 22.02
N ASN A 105 -10.33 6.63 21.51
CA ASN A 105 -9.42 7.68 21.97
C ASN A 105 -9.32 7.69 23.51
N GLU A 106 -8.89 6.55 24.06
CA GLU A 106 -8.80 6.24 25.49
C GLU A 106 -10.14 6.36 26.25
N GLY A 107 -11.25 6.12 25.55
CA GLY A 107 -12.60 6.17 26.13
C GLY A 107 -13.28 7.53 26.07
N THR A 108 -12.64 8.55 25.48
CA THR A 108 -13.25 9.86 25.26
C THR A 108 -14.38 9.83 24.22
N LEU A 109 -14.35 8.87 23.29
CA LEU A 109 -15.37 8.68 22.25
C LEU A 109 -16.12 7.36 22.45
N ARG A 110 -17.46 7.41 22.33
CA ARG A 110 -18.31 6.21 22.40
C ARG A 110 -18.16 5.37 21.13
N ALA A 111 -17.35 4.32 21.19
CA ALA A 111 -17.17 3.37 20.10
C ALA A 111 -18.32 2.33 20.03
N ARG A 112 -19.56 2.79 19.76
CA ARG A 112 -20.78 1.95 19.74
C ARG A 112 -20.70 0.78 18.75
N PHE A 113 -20.00 0.96 17.63
CA PHE A 113 -19.86 -0.06 16.58
C PHE A 113 -18.54 -0.87 16.68
N PHE A 114 -17.76 -0.70 17.74
CA PHE A 114 -16.46 -1.38 17.88
C PHE A 114 -16.57 -2.90 17.75
N GLY A 115 -17.60 -3.51 18.37
CA GLY A 115 -17.79 -4.97 18.29
C GLY A 115 -17.94 -5.47 16.86
N LEU A 116 -18.69 -4.74 16.03
CA LEU A 116 -18.92 -5.08 14.62
C LEU A 116 -17.65 -4.83 13.80
N VAL A 117 -17.01 -3.66 13.95
CA VAL A 117 -15.77 -3.32 13.23
C VAL A 117 -14.67 -4.32 13.58
N PHE A 118 -14.50 -4.65 14.86
CA PHE A 118 -13.49 -5.61 15.30
C PHE A 118 -13.80 -7.03 14.79
N PHE A 119 -15.07 -7.42 14.69
CA PHE A 119 -15.46 -8.69 14.08
C PHE A 119 -15.12 -8.72 12.58
N VAL A 120 -15.39 -7.64 11.85
CA VAL A 120 -15.03 -7.53 10.43
C VAL A 120 -13.51 -7.62 10.26
N VAL A 121 -12.73 -6.86 11.04
CA VAL A 121 -11.27 -6.89 10.99
C VAL A 121 -10.72 -8.26 11.39
N LYS A 122 -11.31 -8.94 12.37
CA LYS A 122 -10.79 -10.23 12.84
C LYS A 122 -11.18 -11.41 11.96
N PHE A 123 -12.32 -11.39 11.27
CA PHE A 123 -12.82 -12.57 10.56
C PHE A 123 -13.10 -12.32 9.08
N VAL A 124 -13.76 -11.21 8.74
CA VAL A 124 -14.24 -10.95 7.37
C VAL A 124 -13.12 -10.43 6.48
N ALA A 125 -12.43 -9.37 6.89
CA ALA A 125 -11.32 -8.76 6.16
C ALA A 125 -10.18 -9.74 5.82
N PRO A 126 -9.65 -10.56 6.75
CA PRO A 126 -8.54 -11.46 6.45
C PRO A 126 -8.95 -12.56 5.48
N LEU A 127 -10.20 -13.03 5.55
CA LEU A 127 -10.74 -14.01 4.62
C LEU A 127 -10.90 -13.43 3.21
N ILE A 128 -11.49 -12.23 3.08
CA ILE A 128 -11.66 -11.56 1.78
C ILE A 128 -10.30 -11.21 1.16
N ILE A 129 -9.36 -10.66 1.95
CA ILE A 129 -8.02 -10.30 1.46
C ILE A 129 -7.27 -11.56 1.02
N ALA A 130 -7.38 -12.67 1.76
CA ALA A 130 -6.76 -13.93 1.35
C ALA A 130 -7.34 -14.43 0.02
N VAL A 131 -8.65 -14.34 -0.19
CA VAL A 131 -9.29 -14.72 -1.47
C VAL A 131 -8.80 -13.82 -2.61
N ILE A 132 -8.74 -12.51 -2.42
CA ILE A 132 -8.24 -11.55 -3.42
C ILE A 132 -6.77 -11.82 -3.75
N PHE A 133 -5.94 -12.11 -2.74
CA PHE A 133 -4.54 -12.44 -2.95
C PHE A 133 -4.35 -13.74 -3.75
N LEU A 134 -5.14 -14.78 -3.45
CA LEU A 134 -5.12 -16.04 -4.20
C LEU A 134 -5.63 -15.86 -5.65
N ASN A 135 -6.59 -14.96 -5.87
CA ASN A 135 -7.05 -14.60 -7.20
C ASN A 135 -5.99 -13.81 -7.99
N GLY A 136 -5.34 -12.84 -7.34
CA GLY A 136 -4.23 -12.08 -7.93
C GLY A 136 -3.03 -12.95 -8.33
N LEU A 137 -2.77 -14.04 -7.61
CA LEU A 137 -1.75 -15.04 -7.98
C LEU A 137 -2.19 -16.01 -9.08
N GLY A 138 -3.44 -15.96 -9.53
CA GLY A 138 -3.98 -16.85 -10.56
C GLY A 138 -4.25 -18.29 -10.09
N ILE A 139 -4.21 -18.55 -8.78
CA ILE A 139 -4.49 -19.86 -8.17
C ILE A 139 -6.00 -20.14 -8.17
N ILE A 140 -6.81 -19.09 -7.97
CA ILE A 140 -8.27 -19.16 -7.98
C ILE A 140 -8.78 -18.22 -9.06
N LYS A 141 -9.45 -18.75 -10.09
CA LYS A 141 -10.24 -17.94 -11.03
C LYS A 141 -11.63 -17.76 -10.45
N LEU A 142 -11.85 -16.60 -9.81
CA LEU A 142 -13.18 -16.12 -9.45
C LEU A 142 -13.71 -15.25 -10.58
#